data_AF-A0A0F9X5Z3-F1
#
_entry.id   AF-A0A0F9X5Z3-F1
#
_cell.length_a   1.000
_cell.length_b   1.000
_cell.length_c   1.000
_cell.angle_alpha   90.00
_cell.angle_beta   90.00
_cell.angle_gamma   90.00
#
_symmetry.space_group_name_H-M   'P 1'
#
loop_
_entity.id
_entity.type
_entity.pdbx_description
1 polymer ?
#
loop_
_entity_poly.entity_id
_entity_poly.type
_entity_poly.pdbx_seq_one_letter_code
_entity_poly.pdbx_strand_id
1 'polypeptide(L)'
;MKIIVGGDEGEWPKGTRVRKVLSEPGDTHQDGALATIVGAWGPLPATERAELILELAKKGITQDVVCLYWVEWDDIPGVPVAIADYRLERLEE
;
A
#
# COMPACT_ATOMS: atom_id res chain seq x y z
N MET A 1 -14.11 9.70 -8.58
CA MET A 1 -13.53 9.21 -7.32
C MET A 1 -13.13 10.41 -6.47
N LYS A 2 -13.53 10.47 -5.20
CA LYS A 2 -13.23 11.61 -4.30
C LYS A 2 -12.16 11.16 -3.31
N ILE A 3 -10.93 11.64 -3.47
CA ILE A 3 -9.85 11.41 -2.50
C ILE A 3 -9.99 12.49 -1.42
N ILE A 4 -10.16 12.09 -0.16
CA ILE A 4 -10.25 13.00 0.99
C ILE A 4 -8.97 12.86 1.80
N VAL A 5 -8.06 13.82 1.65
CA VAL A 5 -6.80 13.86 2.41
C VAL A 5 -7.11 14.03 3.90
N GLY A 6 -6.61 13.13 4.75
CA GLY A 6 -6.80 13.16 6.21
C GLY A 6 -8.02 12.39 6.73
N GLY A 7 -8.78 11.73 5.86
CA GLY A 7 -9.77 10.68 6.21
C GLY A 7 -9.22 9.28 5.94
N ASP A 8 -7.89 9.17 5.94
CA ASP A 8 -7.10 8.11 5.36
C ASP A 8 -7.11 6.87 6.26
N GLU A 9 -8.26 6.21 6.37
CA GLU A 9 -8.37 4.95 7.09
C GLU A 9 -7.76 3.82 6.25
N GLY A 10 -7.17 2.86 6.96
CA GLY A 10 -6.60 1.63 6.45
C GLY A 10 -6.61 0.62 7.60
N GLU A 11 -6.39 -0.65 7.30
CA GLU A 11 -6.29 -1.67 8.36
C GLU A 11 -5.17 -1.37 9.35
N TRP A 12 -4.10 -0.75 8.87
CA TRP A 12 -2.96 -0.32 9.68
C TRP A 12 -2.99 1.19 9.93
N PRO A 13 -2.81 1.63 11.19
CA PRO A 13 -2.83 3.04 11.53
C PRO A 13 -1.63 3.80 10.94
N LYS A 14 -1.80 5.10 10.72
CA LYS A 14 -0.70 6.01 10.38
C LYS A 14 0.41 5.92 11.45
N GLY A 15 1.66 5.91 11.00
CA GLY A 15 2.84 5.69 11.84
C GLY A 15 3.26 4.23 11.97
N THR A 16 2.45 3.28 11.48
CA THR A 16 2.84 1.86 11.46
C THR A 16 4.12 1.66 10.65
N ARG A 17 5.05 0.91 11.23
CA ARG A 17 6.29 0.48 10.59
C ARG A 17 6.03 -0.77 9.76
N VAL A 18 6.52 -0.74 8.53
CA VAL A 18 6.37 -1.82 7.57
C VAL A 18 7.70 -2.11 6.89
N ARG A 19 7.83 -3.33 6.36
CA ARG A 19 8.86 -3.66 5.39
C ARG A 19 8.22 -4.07 4.07
N LYS A 20 8.93 -3.79 2.97
CA LYS A 20 8.57 -4.33 1.66
C LYS A 20 8.87 -5.82 1.59
N VAL A 21 7.94 -6.60 1.04
CA VAL A 21 8.08 -8.08 0.94
C VAL A 21 7.84 -8.63 -0.45
N LEU A 22 7.45 -7.79 -1.42
CA LEU A 22 7.25 -8.22 -2.80
C LEU A 22 7.64 -7.12 -3.79
N SER A 23 8.83 -7.25 -4.37
CA SER A 23 9.36 -6.34 -5.39
C SER A 23 9.04 -6.83 -6.80
N GLU A 24 8.86 -5.87 -7.71
CA GLU A 24 8.54 -6.04 -9.11
C GLU A 24 9.60 -5.30 -9.97
N PRO A 25 9.80 -5.71 -11.23
CA PRO A 25 10.67 -5.00 -12.15
C PRO A 25 10.29 -3.52 -12.27
N GLY A 26 11.25 -2.63 -11.98
CA GLY A 26 11.06 -1.18 -12.06
C GLY A 26 10.79 -0.49 -10.73
N ASP A 27 10.65 -1.23 -9.63
CA ASP A 27 10.57 -0.60 -8.32
C ASP A 27 11.87 0.11 -7.90
N THR A 28 11.70 1.26 -7.26
CA THR A 28 12.81 2.02 -6.67
C THR A 28 13.38 1.36 -5.42
N HIS A 29 12.54 0.76 -4.58
CA HIS A 29 12.94 0.14 -3.31
C HIS A 29 12.81 -1.39 -3.40
N GLN A 30 13.77 -2.13 -2.85
CA GLN A 30 13.79 -3.60 -2.88
C GLN A 30 13.14 -4.22 -1.63
N ASP A 31 12.97 -5.54 -1.62
CA ASP A 31 12.46 -6.25 -0.45
C ASP A 31 13.37 -6.07 0.76
N GLY A 32 12.77 -5.92 1.93
CA GLY A 32 13.44 -5.54 3.17
C GLY A 32 13.59 -4.03 3.37
N ALA A 33 13.32 -3.20 2.36
CA ALA A 33 13.25 -1.75 2.55
C ALA A 33 12.19 -1.39 3.60
N LEU A 34 12.54 -0.47 4.49
CA LEU A 34 11.71 -0.09 5.60
C LEU A 34 10.97 1.21 5.31
N ALA A 35 9.72 1.30 5.80
CA ALA A 35 8.89 2.46 5.57
C ALA A 35 7.93 2.73 6.74
N THR A 36 7.41 3.96 6.77
CA THR A 36 6.33 4.37 7.67
C THR A 36 5.08 4.66 6.86
N ILE A 37 3.93 4.14 7.29
CA ILE A 37 2.63 4.50 6.72
C ILE A 37 2.30 5.95 7.08
N VAL A 38 2.04 6.78 6.08
CA VAL A 38 1.67 8.20 6.26
C VAL A 38 0.24 8.52 5.83
N GLY A 39 -0.40 7.59 5.12
CA GLY A 39 -1.80 7.61 4.71
C GLY A 39 -2.24 6.26 4.14
N ALA A 40 -3.54 6.11 3.92
CA ALA A 40 -4.18 4.90 3.45
C ALA A 40 -5.45 5.24 2.67
N TRP A 41 -5.84 4.31 1.80
CA TRP A 41 -7.14 4.26 1.16
C TRP A 41 -7.68 2.85 1.31
N GLY A 42 -8.65 2.70 2.19
CA GLY A 42 -9.34 1.44 2.46
C GLY A 42 -9.81 1.35 3.92
N PRO A 43 -10.12 0.15 4.42
CA PRO A 43 -10.35 -1.07 3.66
C PRO A 43 -11.41 -0.83 2.58
N LEU A 44 -11.10 -1.20 1.33
CA LEU A 44 -12.04 -1.04 0.23
C LEU A 44 -13.25 -1.97 0.44
N PRO A 45 -14.49 -1.50 0.23
CA PRO A 45 -15.67 -2.37 0.26
C PRO A 45 -15.53 -3.52 -0.74
N ALA A 46 -16.13 -4.68 -0.42
CA ALA A 46 -16.02 -5.88 -1.27
C ALA A 46 -16.46 -5.64 -2.73
N THR A 47 -17.44 -4.77 -2.96
CA THR A 47 -17.91 -4.40 -4.30
C THR A 47 -16.87 -3.59 -5.07
N GLU A 48 -16.21 -2.63 -4.42
CA GLU A 48 -15.13 -1.83 -5.03
C GLU A 48 -13.88 -2.69 -5.27
N ARG A 49 -13.56 -3.60 -4.34
CA ARG A 49 -12.49 -4.57 -4.52
C ARG A 49 -12.72 -5.48 -5.72
N ALA A 50 -13.95 -5.95 -5.94
CA ALA A 50 -14.27 -6.80 -7.08
C ALA A 50 -13.98 -6.10 -8.42
N GLU A 51 -14.34 -4.82 -8.54
CA GLU A 51 -14.03 -4.02 -9.74
C GLU A 51 -12.52 -3.79 -9.89
N LEU A 52 -11.82 -3.47 -8.80
CA LEU A 52 -10.37 -3.26 -8.78
C LEU A 52 -9.61 -4.53 -9.19
N ILE A 53 -9.99 -5.70 -8.66
CA ILE A 53 -9.38 -6.99 -8.98
C ILE A 53 -9.50 -7.29 -10.48
N LEU A 54 -10.65 -7.00 -11.11
CA LEU A 54 -10.81 -7.20 -12.55
C LEU A 54 -9.87 -6.32 -13.37
N GLU A 55 -9.67 -5.06 -12.98
CA GLU A 55 -8.72 -4.15 -13.64
C GLU A 55 -7.26 -4.54 -13.40
N LEU A 56 -6.93 -5.01 -12.19
CA LEU A 56 -5.59 -5.51 -11.84
C LEU A 56 -5.26 -6.81 -12.58
N ALA A 57 -6.23 -7.71 -12.72
CA ALA A 57 -6.06 -8.97 -13.46
C ALA A 57 -5.73 -8.72 -14.94
N LYS A 58 -6.30 -7.69 -15.57
CA LYS A 58 -5.92 -7.28 -16.94
C LYS A 58 -4.44 -6.87 -17.06
N LYS A 59 -3.82 -6.48 -15.94
CA LYS A 59 -2.39 -6.13 -15.84
C LYS A 59 -1.53 -7.28 -15.34
N GLY A 60 -2.11 -8.48 -15.13
CA GLY A 60 -1.41 -9.66 -14.63
C GLY A 60 -1.24 -9.72 -13.11
N ILE A 61 -1.84 -8.80 -12.35
CA ILE A 61 -1.81 -8.79 -10.89
C ILE A 61 -2.98 -9.64 -10.38
N THR A 62 -2.70 -10.67 -9.59
CA THR A 62 -3.70 -11.64 -9.11
C THR A 62 -3.95 -11.57 -7.61
N GLN A 63 -3.17 -10.76 -6.90
CA GLN A 63 -3.28 -10.56 -5.47
C GLN A 63 -4.54 -9.76 -5.13
N ASP A 64 -5.12 -10.08 -3.98
CA ASP A 64 -6.21 -9.33 -3.41
C ASP A 64 -5.67 -8.03 -2.78
N VAL A 65 -6.31 -6.90 -3.11
CA VAL A 65 -5.95 -5.58 -2.57
C VAL A 65 -7.07 -5.14 -1.64
N VAL A 66 -6.79 -5.07 -0.35
CA VAL A 66 -7.73 -4.58 0.67
C VAL A 66 -7.50 -3.09 0.92
N CYS A 67 -6.24 -2.68 1.02
CA CYS A 67 -5.83 -1.29 1.20
C CYS A 67 -4.73 -0.88 0.22
N LEU A 68 -4.75 0.39 -0.18
CA LEU A 68 -3.59 1.08 -0.75
C LEU A 68 -3.01 2.00 0.34
N TYR A 69 -1.72 1.87 0.62
CA TYR A 69 -1.03 2.69 1.61
C TYR A 69 -0.12 3.71 0.92
N TRP A 70 -0.05 4.92 1.47
CA TRP A 70 1.06 5.83 1.22
C TRP A 70 2.12 5.58 2.27
N VAL A 71 3.32 5.26 1.81
CA VAL A 71 4.47 5.03 2.67
C VAL A 71 5.59 6.00 2.35
N GLU A 72 6.29 6.45 3.38
CA GLU A 72 7.60 7.11 3.23
C GLU A 72 8.69 6.10 3.55
N TRP A 73 9.58 5.88 2.60
CA TRP A 73 10.73 4.99 2.75
C TRP A 73 11.84 5.69 3.54
N ASP A 74 12.54 4.95 4.40
CA ASP A 74 13.55 5.52 5.29
C ASP A 74 14.74 6.14 4.55
N ASP A 75 15.09 5.60 3.39
CA ASP A 75 16.20 6.05 2.54
C ASP A 75 15.84 7.25 1.64
N ILE A 76 14.55 7.51 1.43
CA ILE A 76 14.04 8.68 0.69
C ILE A 76 12.88 9.33 1.47
N PRO A 77 13.18 10.05 2.56
CA PRO A 77 12.16 10.69 3.39
C PRO A 77 11.50 11.88 2.66
N GLY A 78 10.24 12.16 3.00
CA GLY A 78 9.49 13.33 2.51
C GLY A 78 8.81 13.16 1.15
N VAL A 79 8.87 11.97 0.54
CA VAL A 79 8.12 11.64 -0.69
C VAL A 79 7.26 10.39 -0.44
N PRO A 80 5.96 10.55 -0.12
CA PRO A 80 5.05 9.44 0.02
C PRO A 80 4.79 8.72 -1.31
N VAL A 81 4.87 7.40 -1.32
CA VAL A 81 4.58 6.55 -2.48
C VAL A 81 3.42 5.61 -2.16
N ALA A 82 2.46 5.50 -3.09
CA ALA A 82 1.36 4.55 -2.96
C ALA A 82 1.84 3.12 -3.23
N ILE A 83 1.44 2.17 -2.38
CA ILE A 83 1.77 0.75 -2.48
C ILE A 83 0.60 -0.09 -1.96
N ALA A 84 0.34 -1.23 -2.61
CA ALA A 84 -0.70 -2.15 -2.17
C ALA A 84 -0.25 -2.92 -0.92
N ASP A 85 -1.20 -3.17 -0.03
CA ASP A 85 -1.06 -3.93 1.21
C ASP A 85 -0.35 -5.29 1.05
N TYR A 86 -0.66 -6.08 0.01
CA TYR A 86 -0.04 -7.39 -0.21
C TYR A 86 1.49 -7.34 -0.44
N ARG A 87 2.05 -6.14 -0.66
CA ARG A 87 3.49 -5.91 -0.87
C ARG A 87 4.20 -5.47 0.40
N LEU A 88 3.48 -5.32 1.49
CA LEU A 88 3.97 -4.85 2.78
C LEU A 88 3.74 -5.91 3.87
N GLU A 89 4.64 -5.93 4.83
CA GLU A 89 4.51 -6.68 6.07
C GLU A 89 4.67 -5.71 7.23
N ARG A 90 3.75 -5.77 8.20
CA ARG A 90 3.85 -4.99 9.43
C ARG A 90 5.01 -5.52 10.27
N LEU A 91 5.84 -4.60 10.76
CA LEU A 91 6.82 -4.92 11.78
C LEU A 91 6.11 -4.90 13.13
N GLU A 92 6.06 -6.05 13.80
CA GLU A 92 5.68 -6.13 15.21
C GLU A 92 6.79 -5.49 16.06
N GLU A 93 6.41 -4.71 17.08
CA GLU A 93 7.33 -4.20 18.09
C GLU A 93 7.76 -5.30 19.07
#